data_AF-A0AA49QB25-F1
#
_entry.id   AF-A0AA49QB25-F1
#
_cell.length_a   1.000
_cell.length_b   1.000
_cell.length_c   1.000
_cell.angle_alpha   90.00
_cell.angle_beta   90.00
_cell.angle_gamma   90.00
#
_symmetry.space_group_name_H-M   'P 1'
#
loop_
_entity.id
_entity.type
_entity.pdbx_description
1 polymer ?
#
loop_
_entity_poly.entity_id
_entity_poly.type
_entity_poly.pdbx_seq_one_letter_code
_entity_poly.pdbx_strand_id
1 'polypeptide(L)'
;DQNKNATIIQDFHTLRAQVESEGLFQARPLFFCLHLGHILLLEALAWLIIWVWGTSWTLTFLSAVMLATTQLQAGWLQHDFGHLSVFKKSSWNHLLHKFVIGHLKGASANWWNHRHFQHHAKPNIISKDPDVNMLHVFVVGATQPVEYGIKKIKYMPYHHQHKYFFLVGPPLLIPVYFNIQIIHTMISRRKWVDLAWSLSYYLRYLCCSIPMFGLFGSVVFISFIRILESHGFVWV
;
A
#
# COMPACT_ATOMS: atom_id res chain seq x y z
N ASP A 1 -21.50 31.92 -10.02
CA ASP A 1 -21.00 30.65 -9.48
C ASP A 1 -22.03 29.74 -8.81
N GLN A 2 -23.10 30.24 -8.17
CA GLN A 2 -24.09 29.37 -7.52
C GLN A 2 -24.83 28.39 -8.46
N ASN A 3 -25.10 28.77 -9.71
CA ASN A 3 -25.76 27.89 -10.69
C ASN A 3 -24.87 26.73 -11.17
N LYS A 4 -23.53 26.89 -11.21
CA LYS A 4 -22.61 25.78 -11.51
C LYS A 4 -22.69 24.69 -10.44
N ASN A 5 -22.92 25.08 -9.19
CA ASN A 5 -23.11 24.13 -8.10
C ASN A 5 -24.43 23.38 -8.22
N ALA A 6 -25.52 24.00 -8.69
CA ALA A 6 -26.82 23.33 -8.81
C ALA A 6 -26.79 22.16 -9.82
N THR A 7 -26.21 22.35 -11.01
CA THR A 7 -26.05 21.27 -11.99
C THR A 7 -25.16 20.15 -11.47
N ILE A 8 -24.01 20.48 -10.87
CA ILE A 8 -23.09 19.48 -10.29
C ILE A 8 -23.77 18.69 -9.17
N ILE A 9 -24.51 19.36 -8.29
CA ILE A 9 -25.28 18.71 -7.21
C ILE A 9 -26.32 17.76 -7.81
N GLN A 10 -27.04 18.20 -8.84
CA GLN A 10 -28.01 17.35 -9.53
C GLN A 10 -27.34 16.14 -10.20
N ASP A 11 -26.17 16.31 -10.83
CA ASP A 11 -25.41 15.22 -11.43
C ASP A 11 -24.98 14.20 -10.37
N PHE A 12 -24.50 14.65 -9.20
CA PHE A 12 -24.17 13.76 -8.09
C PHE A 12 -25.39 13.02 -7.53
N HIS A 13 -26.55 13.67 -7.43
CA HIS A 13 -27.78 13.01 -7.01
C HIS A 13 -28.24 11.97 -8.02
N THR A 14 -28.21 12.29 -9.31
CA THR A 14 -28.54 11.36 -10.40
C THR A 14 -27.60 10.16 -10.38
N LEU A 15 -26.29 10.40 -10.30
CA LEU A 15 -25.29 9.33 -10.20
C LEU A 15 -25.52 8.46 -8.98
N ARG A 16 -25.75 9.07 -7.80
CA ARG A 16 -26.03 8.33 -6.57
C ARG A 16 -27.26 7.44 -6.69
N ALA A 17 -28.37 7.98 -7.21
CA ALA A 17 -29.59 7.21 -7.40
C ALA A 17 -29.38 6.04 -8.38
N GLN A 18 -28.62 6.27 -9.46
CA GLN A 18 -28.27 5.23 -10.41
C GLN A 18 -27.47 4.11 -9.74
N VAL A 19 -26.35 4.42 -9.06
CA VAL A 19 -25.49 3.39 -8.43
C VAL A 19 -26.18 2.68 -7.26
N GLU A 20 -27.10 3.34 -6.55
CA GLU A 20 -27.97 2.71 -5.55
C GLU A 20 -28.93 1.71 -6.21
N SER A 21 -29.57 2.09 -7.32
CA SER A 21 -30.52 1.23 -8.05
C SER A 21 -29.86 0.01 -8.68
N GLU A 22 -28.61 0.15 -9.14
CA GLU A 22 -27.78 -0.95 -9.65
C GLU A 22 -27.22 -1.85 -8.53
N GLY A 23 -27.41 -1.46 -7.27
CA GLY A 23 -26.94 -2.22 -6.11
C GLY A 23 -25.42 -2.19 -5.93
N LEU A 24 -24.71 -1.19 -6.49
CA LEU A 24 -23.23 -1.13 -6.45
C LEU A 24 -22.66 -0.90 -5.04
N PHE A 25 -23.49 -0.47 -4.08
CA PHE A 25 -23.12 -0.37 -2.66
C PHE A 25 -23.33 -1.67 -1.86
N GLN A 26 -23.89 -2.71 -2.48
CA GLN A 26 -24.08 -4.02 -1.85
C GLN A 26 -22.79 -4.84 -1.98
N ALA A 27 -21.91 -4.73 -0.98
CA ALA A 27 -20.75 -5.59 -0.91
C ALA A 27 -21.15 -7.07 -0.80
N ARG A 28 -20.36 -7.94 -1.42
CA ARG A 28 -20.51 -9.40 -1.37
C ARG A 28 -19.42 -10.01 -0.49
N PRO A 29 -19.64 -10.23 0.82
CA PRO A 29 -18.57 -10.68 1.73
C PRO A 29 -17.87 -11.96 1.28
N LEU A 30 -18.58 -12.87 0.62
CA LEU A 30 -18.01 -14.10 0.08
C LEU A 30 -16.86 -13.83 -0.92
N PHE A 31 -16.99 -12.81 -1.78
CA PHE A 31 -15.94 -12.43 -2.71
C PHE A 31 -14.66 -12.03 -1.96
N PHE A 32 -14.78 -11.18 -0.94
CA PHE A 32 -13.65 -10.72 -0.13
C PHE A 32 -13.02 -11.85 0.70
N CYS A 33 -13.84 -12.78 1.23
CA CYS A 33 -13.34 -13.97 1.91
C CYS A 33 -12.57 -14.89 0.96
N LEU A 34 -13.07 -15.12 -0.26
CA LEU A 34 -12.38 -15.91 -1.28
C LEU A 34 -11.10 -15.21 -1.75
N HIS A 35 -11.11 -13.88 -1.87
CA HIS A 35 -9.94 -13.10 -2.22
C HIS A 35 -8.86 -13.17 -1.13
N LEU A 36 -9.26 -13.09 0.16
CA LEU A 36 -8.35 -13.33 1.28
C LEU A 36 -7.79 -14.76 1.24
N GLY A 37 -8.63 -15.77 1.01
CA GLY A 37 -8.21 -17.16 0.87
C GLY A 37 -7.22 -17.35 -0.27
N HIS A 38 -7.43 -16.69 -1.42
CA HIS A 38 -6.51 -16.69 -2.55
C HIS A 38 -5.14 -16.09 -2.19
N ILE A 39 -5.10 -14.94 -1.50
CA ILE A 39 -3.86 -14.32 -1.04
C ILE A 39 -3.07 -15.27 -0.13
N LEU A 40 -3.75 -15.87 0.86
CA LEU A 40 -3.13 -16.81 1.80
C LEU A 40 -2.63 -18.09 1.10
N LEU A 41 -3.42 -18.63 0.17
CA LEU A 41 -3.04 -19.81 -0.61
C LEU A 41 -1.81 -19.51 -1.48
N LEU A 42 -1.81 -18.36 -2.17
CA LEU A 42 -0.69 -17.98 -3.04
C LEU A 42 0.58 -17.73 -2.24
N GLU A 43 0.49 -17.14 -1.04
CA GLU A 43 1.62 -16.98 -0.12
C GLU A 43 2.14 -18.35 0.35
N ALA A 44 1.24 -19.25 0.76
CA ALA A 44 1.61 -20.61 1.18
C ALA A 44 2.31 -21.39 0.05
N LEU A 45 1.79 -21.31 -1.18
CA LEU A 45 2.40 -21.95 -2.36
C LEU A 45 3.77 -21.37 -2.68
N ALA A 46 3.95 -20.04 -2.57
CA ALA A 46 5.24 -19.41 -2.82
C ALA A 46 6.34 -19.90 -1.85
N TRP A 47 5.99 -20.10 -0.57
CA TRP A 47 6.92 -20.68 0.41
C TRP A 47 7.13 -22.17 0.21
N LEU A 48 6.06 -22.92 -0.07
CA LEU A 48 6.12 -24.36 -0.32
C LEU A 48 7.06 -24.70 -1.49
N ILE A 49 7.04 -23.89 -2.56
CA ILE A 49 7.91 -24.08 -3.72
C ILE A 49 9.39 -24.11 -3.29
N ILE A 50 9.81 -23.13 -2.49
CA ILE A 50 11.20 -23.04 -2.04
C ILE A 50 11.52 -24.16 -1.05
N TRP A 51 10.60 -24.47 -0.14
CA TRP A 51 10.80 -25.50 0.89
C TRP A 51 10.94 -26.92 0.33
N VAL A 52 10.16 -27.26 -0.71
CA VAL A 52 10.14 -28.61 -1.28
C VAL A 52 11.19 -28.80 -2.36
N TRP A 53 11.38 -27.81 -3.24
CA TRP A 53 12.25 -27.94 -4.41
C TRP A 53 13.56 -27.14 -4.31
N GLY A 54 13.79 -26.47 -3.17
CA GLY A 54 15.03 -25.75 -2.87
C GLY A 54 15.08 -24.32 -3.43
N THR A 55 16.25 -23.71 -3.32
CA THR A 55 16.50 -22.27 -3.52
C THR A 55 17.18 -21.95 -4.84
N SER A 56 16.89 -22.69 -5.91
CA SER A 56 17.40 -22.33 -7.25
C SER A 56 16.98 -20.91 -7.61
N TRP A 57 17.79 -20.22 -8.43
CA TRP A 57 17.54 -18.81 -8.74
C TRP A 57 16.16 -18.61 -9.41
N THR A 58 15.73 -19.55 -10.26
CA THR A 58 14.43 -19.51 -10.94
C THR A 58 13.27 -19.66 -9.95
N LEU A 59 13.34 -20.63 -9.04
CA LEU A 59 12.29 -20.87 -8.04
C LEU A 59 12.23 -19.75 -7.00
N THR A 60 13.40 -19.24 -6.59
CA THR A 60 13.49 -18.08 -5.69
C THR A 60 12.87 -16.85 -6.33
N PHE A 61 13.18 -16.57 -7.59
CA PHE A 61 12.59 -15.45 -8.32
C PHE A 61 11.08 -15.61 -8.51
N LEU A 62 10.61 -16.80 -8.91
CA LEU A 62 9.19 -17.09 -9.04
C LEU A 62 8.44 -16.87 -7.72
N SER A 63 8.98 -17.40 -6.61
CA SER A 63 8.42 -17.19 -5.28
C SER A 63 8.41 -15.70 -4.89
N ALA A 64 9.47 -14.94 -5.20
CA ALA A 64 9.48 -13.50 -4.95
C ALA A 64 8.36 -12.76 -5.72
N VAL A 65 8.11 -13.11 -6.98
CA VAL A 65 7.03 -12.53 -7.79
C VAL A 65 5.66 -12.91 -7.22
N MET A 66 5.47 -14.17 -6.81
CA MET A 66 4.24 -14.61 -6.16
C MET A 66 3.99 -13.85 -4.86
N LEU A 67 5.01 -13.73 -4.00
CA LEU A 67 4.93 -12.98 -2.73
C LEU A 67 4.71 -11.48 -2.97
N ALA A 68 5.35 -10.87 -3.97
CA ALA A 68 5.07 -9.48 -4.33
C ALA A 68 3.62 -9.31 -4.78
N THR A 69 3.08 -10.27 -5.54
CA THR A 69 1.68 -10.28 -5.97
C THR A 69 0.72 -10.39 -4.78
N THR A 70 1.00 -11.26 -3.80
CA THR A 70 0.17 -11.36 -2.58
C THR A 70 0.20 -10.07 -1.78
N GLN A 71 1.36 -9.42 -1.68
CA GLN A 71 1.48 -8.13 -1.00
C GLN A 71 0.66 -7.03 -1.71
N LEU A 72 0.71 -6.95 -3.04
CA LEU A 72 -0.09 -6.01 -3.83
C LEU A 72 -1.59 -6.23 -3.63
N GLN A 73 -2.06 -7.47 -3.79
CA GLN A 73 -3.48 -7.83 -3.59
C GLN A 73 -3.93 -7.55 -2.15
N ALA A 74 -3.11 -7.89 -1.15
CA ALA A 74 -3.40 -7.55 0.25
C ALA A 74 -3.50 -6.03 0.47
N GLY A 75 -2.79 -5.21 -0.31
CA GLY A 75 -2.87 -3.75 -0.27
C GLY A 75 -4.23 -3.20 -0.69
N TRP A 76 -4.84 -3.80 -1.71
CA TRP A 76 -6.20 -3.47 -2.15
C TRP A 76 -7.26 -4.05 -1.21
N LEU A 77 -7.09 -5.29 -0.77
CA LEU A 77 -8.03 -5.92 0.16
C LEU A 77 -8.10 -5.16 1.50
N GLN A 78 -6.96 -4.74 2.05
CA GLN A 78 -6.96 -3.95 3.28
C GLN A 78 -7.60 -2.56 3.07
N HIS A 79 -7.47 -1.98 1.87
CA HIS A 79 -8.05 -0.67 1.54
C HIS A 79 -9.56 -0.70 1.69
N ASP A 80 -10.22 -1.74 1.17
CA ASP A 80 -11.67 -1.90 1.26
C ASP A 80 -12.14 -2.11 2.71
N PHE A 81 -11.39 -2.90 3.49
CA PHE A 81 -11.66 -3.01 4.93
C PHE A 81 -11.41 -1.68 5.66
N GLY A 82 -10.39 -0.91 5.28
CA GLY A 82 -10.08 0.40 5.84
C GLY A 82 -11.17 1.45 5.59
N HIS A 83 -11.84 1.36 4.44
CA HIS A 83 -13.01 2.17 4.08
C HIS A 83 -14.33 1.67 4.68
N LEU A 84 -14.32 0.57 5.42
CA LEU A 84 -15.51 -0.05 6.01
C LEU A 84 -16.56 -0.50 4.96
N SER A 85 -16.12 -0.77 3.73
CA SER A 85 -17.04 -1.04 2.61
C SER A 85 -17.51 -2.49 2.52
N VAL A 86 -16.87 -3.43 3.24
CA VAL A 86 -17.13 -4.87 3.05
C VAL A 86 -18.26 -5.40 3.94
N PHE A 87 -18.21 -5.13 5.24
CA PHE A 87 -19.20 -5.62 6.20
C PHE A 87 -20.13 -4.52 6.70
N LYS A 88 -21.41 -4.85 6.91
CA LYS A 88 -22.37 -3.92 7.55
C LYS A 88 -21.95 -3.51 8.96
N LYS A 89 -21.34 -4.43 9.73
CA LYS A 89 -20.83 -4.15 11.07
C LYS A 89 -19.36 -3.71 10.98
N SER A 90 -19.08 -2.46 11.33
CA SER A 90 -17.73 -1.86 11.26
C SER A 90 -16.66 -2.65 12.03
N SER A 91 -17.02 -3.34 13.12
CA SER A 91 -16.07 -4.14 13.91
C SER A 91 -15.37 -5.22 13.08
N TRP A 92 -16.08 -5.86 12.14
CA TRP A 92 -15.49 -6.88 11.26
C TRP A 92 -14.51 -6.27 10.26
N ASN A 93 -14.85 -5.13 9.67
CA ASN A 93 -13.93 -4.39 8.81
C ASN A 93 -12.66 -3.97 9.57
N HIS A 94 -12.79 -3.44 10.79
CA HIS A 94 -11.62 -3.03 11.58
C HIS A 94 -10.71 -4.22 11.97
N LEU A 95 -11.30 -5.36 12.31
CA LEU A 95 -10.53 -6.57 12.63
C LEU A 95 -9.76 -7.07 11.41
N LEU A 96 -10.44 -7.21 10.27
CA LEU A 96 -9.82 -7.71 9.04
C LEU A 96 -8.87 -6.70 8.42
N HIS A 97 -9.13 -5.40 8.53
CA HIS A 97 -8.18 -4.36 8.15
C HIS A 97 -6.87 -4.54 8.94
N LYS A 98 -6.92 -4.63 10.27
CA LYS A 98 -5.73 -4.84 11.11
C LYS A 98 -5.00 -6.15 10.78
N PHE A 99 -5.75 -7.23 10.54
CA PHE A 99 -5.17 -8.50 10.14
C PHE A 99 -4.44 -8.38 8.79
N VAL A 100 -5.09 -7.87 7.74
CA VAL A 100 -4.50 -7.81 6.40
C VAL A 100 -3.34 -6.82 6.35
N ILE A 101 -3.51 -5.57 6.81
CA ILE A 101 -2.42 -4.59 6.77
C ILE A 101 -1.30 -4.92 7.78
N GLY A 102 -1.66 -5.46 8.94
CA GLY A 102 -0.70 -5.75 10.02
C GLY A 102 -0.02 -7.10 9.85
N HIS A 103 -0.77 -8.19 9.92
CA HIS A 103 -0.24 -9.55 9.83
C HIS A 103 0.27 -9.91 8.45
N LEU A 104 -0.43 -9.50 7.38
CA LEU A 104 -0.04 -9.90 6.01
C LEU A 104 0.93 -8.92 5.35
N LYS A 105 0.95 -7.65 5.76
CA LYS A 105 1.81 -6.62 5.15
C LYS A 105 2.80 -5.94 6.08
N GLY A 106 2.76 -6.18 7.39
CA GLY A 106 3.72 -5.58 8.33
C GLY A 106 3.51 -4.07 8.57
N ALA A 107 2.32 -3.53 8.28
CA ALA A 107 2.01 -2.10 8.36
C ALA A 107 0.92 -1.78 9.43
N SER A 108 0.67 -0.50 9.69
CA SER A 108 -0.29 -0.05 10.71
C SER A 108 -1.60 0.43 10.07
N ALA A 109 -2.71 -0.16 10.52
CA ALA A 109 -4.06 0.27 10.15
C ALA A 109 -4.34 1.72 10.55
N ASN A 110 -3.85 2.14 11.73
CA ASN A 110 -4.01 3.52 12.20
C ASN A 110 -3.21 4.51 11.35
N TRP A 111 -1.96 4.17 11.01
CA TRP A 111 -1.11 5.00 10.15
C TRP A 111 -1.73 5.15 8.77
N TRP A 112 -2.18 4.03 8.18
CA TRP A 112 -2.81 4.02 6.87
C TRP A 112 -4.08 4.85 6.85
N ASN A 113 -5.02 4.62 7.79
CA ASN A 113 -6.25 5.42 7.89
C ASN A 113 -5.95 6.91 8.02
N HIS A 114 -5.01 7.29 8.89
CA HIS A 114 -4.68 8.69 9.11
C HIS A 114 -4.18 9.38 7.84
N ARG A 115 -3.28 8.74 7.09
CA ARG A 115 -2.77 9.26 5.83
C ARG A 115 -3.86 9.27 4.76
N HIS A 116 -4.54 8.14 4.58
CA HIS A 116 -5.52 7.94 3.53
C HIS A 116 -6.72 8.88 3.67
N PHE A 117 -7.16 9.17 4.90
CA PHE A 117 -8.20 10.17 5.14
C PHE A 117 -7.76 11.58 4.76
N GLN A 118 -6.47 11.94 4.90
CA GLN A 118 -5.97 13.24 4.43
C GLN A 118 -5.97 13.32 2.91
N HIS A 119 -5.52 12.25 2.24
CA HIS A 119 -5.58 12.13 0.79
C HIS A 119 -7.02 12.32 0.30
N HIS A 120 -7.99 11.56 0.81
CA HIS A 120 -9.41 11.67 0.41
C HIS A 120 -10.07 13.00 0.77
N ALA A 121 -9.60 13.69 1.82
CA ALA A 121 -10.16 14.99 2.17
C ALA A 121 -9.77 16.10 1.18
N LYS A 122 -8.53 16.07 0.64
CA LYS A 122 -8.02 17.09 -0.29
C LYS A 122 -7.03 16.47 -1.29
N PRO A 123 -7.49 15.57 -2.19
CA PRO A 123 -6.60 14.81 -3.06
C PRO A 123 -5.86 15.70 -4.04
N ASN A 124 -4.61 15.37 -4.35
CA ASN A 124 -3.73 16.06 -5.28
C ASN A 124 -3.47 17.54 -4.97
N ILE A 125 -3.76 18.00 -3.75
CA ILE A 125 -3.42 19.35 -3.31
C ILE A 125 -2.07 19.33 -2.61
N ILE A 126 -1.06 19.91 -3.26
CA ILE A 126 0.29 20.09 -2.69
C ILE A 126 0.17 20.72 -1.30
N SER A 127 0.91 20.20 -0.33
CA SER A 127 0.89 20.54 1.12
C SER A 127 -0.28 20.01 1.95
N LYS A 128 -1.35 19.48 1.33
CA LYS A 128 -2.51 18.91 2.04
C LYS A 128 -2.61 17.41 1.88
N ASP A 129 -2.36 16.94 0.66
CA ASP A 129 -2.30 15.52 0.35
C ASP A 129 -0.89 14.98 0.64
N PRO A 130 -0.73 14.05 1.59
CA PRO A 130 0.57 13.47 1.92
C PRO A 130 1.14 12.61 0.77
N ASP A 131 0.34 12.18 -0.20
CA ASP A 131 0.77 11.26 -1.26
C ASP A 131 1.45 11.98 -2.43
N VAL A 132 1.25 13.29 -2.56
CA VAL A 132 1.97 14.16 -3.52
C VAL A 132 3.08 14.98 -2.86
N ASN A 133 3.37 14.71 -1.58
CA ASN A 133 4.46 15.36 -0.86
C ASN A 133 5.78 14.57 -0.98
N MET A 134 6.51 14.83 -2.07
CA MET A 134 7.67 14.05 -2.49
C MET A 134 9.00 14.39 -1.79
N LEU A 135 8.98 14.99 -0.59
CA LEU A 135 10.17 15.36 0.20
C LEU A 135 11.30 16.06 -0.59
N HIS A 136 10.94 16.91 -1.55
CA HIS A 136 11.87 17.58 -2.47
C HIS A 136 12.69 16.65 -3.40
N VAL A 137 12.46 15.34 -3.39
CA VAL A 137 13.13 14.38 -4.30
C VAL A 137 12.59 14.52 -5.73
N PHE A 138 11.28 14.75 -5.84
CA PHE A 138 10.56 14.95 -7.09
C PHE A 138 9.76 16.24 -7.07
N VAL A 139 9.48 16.78 -8.25
CA VAL A 139 8.52 17.87 -8.44
C VAL A 139 7.36 17.35 -9.28
N VAL A 140 6.13 17.52 -8.81
CA VAL A 140 4.91 16.90 -9.35
C VAL A 140 3.87 17.95 -9.74
N GLY A 141 3.04 17.60 -10.73
CA GLY A 141 2.00 18.48 -11.26
C GLY A 141 2.55 19.61 -12.13
N ALA A 142 1.66 20.52 -12.54
CA ALA A 142 2.00 21.61 -13.45
C ALA A 142 2.62 22.83 -12.74
N THR A 143 2.34 23.01 -11.44
CA THR A 143 2.70 24.24 -10.70
C THR A 143 4.05 24.12 -9.99
N GLN A 144 4.30 23.01 -9.29
CA GLN A 144 5.51 22.83 -8.48
C GLN A 144 6.82 22.93 -9.27
N PRO A 145 6.96 22.29 -10.47
CA PRO A 145 8.21 22.38 -11.23
C PRO A 145 8.52 23.81 -11.69
N VAL A 146 7.48 24.55 -12.09
CA VAL A 146 7.59 25.96 -12.52
C VAL A 146 8.03 26.84 -11.36
N GLU A 147 7.38 26.69 -10.20
CA GLU A 147 7.71 27.43 -9.00
C GLU A 147 9.17 27.21 -8.58
N TYR A 148 9.62 25.95 -8.58
CA TYR A 148 11.00 25.59 -8.25
C TYR A 148 12.00 26.19 -9.25
N GLY A 149 11.64 26.22 -10.53
CA GLY A 149 12.45 26.82 -11.60
C GLY A 149 12.58 28.34 -11.49
N ILE A 150 11.51 29.04 -11.12
CA ILE A 150 11.50 30.49 -10.88
C ILE A 150 12.32 30.82 -9.62
N LYS A 151 12.05 30.12 -8.52
CA LYS A 151 12.74 30.32 -7.23
C LYS A 151 14.17 29.78 -7.20
N LYS A 152 14.63 29.14 -8.28
CA LYS A 152 15.96 28.51 -8.39
C LYS A 152 16.25 27.51 -7.26
N ILE A 153 15.23 26.75 -6.82
CA ILE A 153 15.38 25.68 -5.82
C ILE A 153 16.05 24.47 -6.49
N LYS A 154 17.15 23.97 -5.90
CA LYS A 154 18.02 22.95 -6.53
C LYS A 154 18.43 21.82 -5.57
N TYR A 155 17.48 21.19 -4.89
CA TYR A 155 17.80 20.02 -4.05
C TYR A 155 18.19 18.79 -4.88
N MET A 156 17.55 18.60 -6.03
CA MET A 156 17.79 17.48 -6.95
C MET A 156 17.85 17.98 -8.42
N PRO A 157 18.45 17.21 -9.34
CA PRO A 157 18.48 17.56 -10.76
C PRO A 157 17.11 17.30 -11.42
N TYR A 158 16.11 18.15 -11.12
CA TYR A 158 14.70 17.94 -11.51
C TYR A 158 14.46 17.79 -13.01
N HIS A 159 15.28 18.40 -13.86
CA HIS A 159 15.20 18.23 -15.33
C HIS A 159 15.56 16.80 -15.79
N HIS A 160 16.19 16.01 -14.92
CA HIS A 160 16.51 14.59 -15.13
C HIS A 160 15.66 13.66 -14.27
N GLN A 161 14.58 14.15 -13.63
CA GLN A 161 13.76 13.31 -12.76
C GLN A 161 13.18 12.07 -13.44
N HIS A 162 12.86 12.15 -14.74
CA HIS A 162 12.43 11.00 -15.54
C HIS A 162 13.49 9.88 -15.61
N LYS A 163 14.78 10.20 -15.47
CA LYS A 163 15.87 9.20 -15.51
C LYS A 163 16.04 8.46 -14.20
N TYR A 164 15.84 9.14 -13.07
CA TYR A 164 16.06 8.56 -11.75
C TYR A 164 14.76 8.18 -11.03
N PHE A 165 13.58 8.59 -11.51
CA PHE A 165 12.30 8.26 -10.88
C PHE A 165 12.13 6.76 -10.70
N PHE A 166 12.32 5.98 -11.77
CA PHE A 166 12.15 4.53 -11.72
C PHE A 166 13.12 3.85 -10.74
N LEU A 167 14.35 4.36 -10.63
CA LEU A 167 15.42 3.78 -9.80
C LEU A 167 15.41 4.26 -8.35
N VAL A 168 14.70 5.35 -8.05
CA VAL A 168 14.70 5.99 -6.72
C VAL A 168 13.32 5.99 -6.10
N GLY A 169 12.29 6.40 -6.83
CA GLY A 169 10.93 6.55 -6.33
C GLY A 169 10.34 5.23 -5.84
N PRO A 170 9.97 4.30 -6.75
CA PRO A 170 9.41 3.02 -6.34
C PRO A 170 10.32 2.22 -5.40
N PRO A 171 11.63 2.00 -5.65
CA PRO A 171 12.47 1.20 -4.75
C PRO A 171 12.55 1.70 -3.31
N LEU A 172 12.38 3.00 -3.05
CA LEU A 172 12.47 3.58 -1.71
C LEU A 172 11.12 3.87 -1.07
N LEU A 173 10.02 3.91 -1.83
CA LEU A 173 8.70 4.33 -1.33
C LEU A 173 8.18 3.42 -0.22
N ILE A 174 7.85 2.15 -0.53
CA ILE A 174 7.38 1.19 0.47
C ILE A 174 8.51 0.71 1.40
N PRO A 175 9.67 0.24 0.89
CA PRO A 175 10.65 -0.45 1.73
C PRO A 175 11.32 0.47 2.75
N VAL A 176 11.45 1.77 2.42
CA VAL A 176 12.17 2.75 3.24
C VAL A 176 11.23 3.82 3.77
N TYR A 177 10.66 4.66 2.91
CA TYR A 177 9.93 5.85 3.34
C TYR A 177 8.69 5.51 4.17
N PHE A 178 7.81 4.64 3.65
CA PHE A 178 6.61 4.22 4.38
C PHE A 178 6.98 3.38 5.59
N ASN A 179 7.93 2.45 5.46
CA ASN A 179 8.34 1.59 6.58
C ASN A 179 8.84 2.41 7.79
N ILE A 180 9.68 3.42 7.57
CA ILE A 180 10.14 4.35 8.62
C ILE A 180 8.94 5.06 9.25
N GLN A 181 8.04 5.63 8.45
CA GLN A 181 6.87 6.33 8.95
C GLN A 181 5.93 5.43 9.76
N ILE A 182 5.71 4.20 9.29
CA ILE A 182 4.89 3.17 9.93
C ILE A 182 5.47 2.83 11.31
N ILE A 183 6.76 2.46 11.38
CA ILE A 183 7.44 2.11 12.63
C ILE A 183 7.42 3.30 13.59
N HIS A 184 7.82 4.48 13.10
CA HIS A 184 7.80 5.71 13.89
C HIS A 184 6.41 5.99 14.46
N THR A 185 5.35 5.85 13.66
CA THR A 185 3.97 6.10 14.09
C THR A 185 3.52 5.10 15.13
N MET A 186 3.81 3.80 14.93
CA MET A 186 3.44 2.77 15.90
C MET A 186 4.09 2.98 17.26
N ILE A 187 5.38 3.32 17.29
CA ILE A 187 6.13 3.55 18.53
C ILE A 187 5.73 4.88 19.18
N SER A 188 5.84 6.00 18.46
CA SER A 188 5.60 7.34 19.00
C SER A 188 4.16 7.56 19.46
N ARG A 189 3.19 6.97 18.76
CA ARG A 189 1.76 7.05 19.11
C ARG A 189 1.29 5.86 19.95
N ARG A 190 2.20 5.01 20.44
CA ARG A 190 1.93 3.86 21.31
C ARG A 190 0.83 2.93 20.76
N LYS A 191 0.85 2.68 19.44
CA LYS A 191 -0.11 1.78 18.76
C LYS A 191 0.34 0.33 18.90
N TRP A 192 0.35 -0.19 20.12
CA TRP A 192 0.91 -1.51 20.45
C TRP A 192 0.21 -2.68 19.76
N VAL A 193 -1.11 -2.58 19.56
CA VAL A 193 -1.86 -3.62 18.82
C VAL A 193 -1.41 -3.69 17.37
N ASP A 194 -1.27 -2.56 16.70
CA ASP A 194 -0.78 -2.50 15.32
C ASP A 194 0.68 -2.98 15.24
N LEU A 195 1.51 -2.61 16.23
CA LEU A 195 2.89 -3.08 16.33
C LEU A 195 2.96 -4.61 16.50
N ALA A 196 2.12 -5.21 17.35
CA ALA A 196 2.08 -6.66 17.53
C ALA A 196 1.71 -7.38 16.22
N TRP A 197 0.70 -6.86 15.50
CA TRP A 197 0.36 -7.39 14.18
C TRP A 197 1.52 -7.22 13.18
N SER A 198 2.16 -6.05 13.12
CA SER A 198 3.31 -5.81 12.25
C SER A 198 4.49 -6.72 12.59
N LEU A 199 4.81 -6.94 13.87
CA LEU A 199 5.87 -7.86 14.29
C LEU A 199 5.56 -9.30 13.89
N SER A 200 4.29 -9.71 13.95
CA SER A 200 3.90 -11.06 13.53
C SER A 200 4.13 -11.31 12.03
N TYR A 201 4.03 -10.27 11.19
CA TYR A 201 4.42 -10.35 9.78
C TYR A 201 5.92 -10.65 9.64
N TYR A 202 6.78 -9.85 10.30
CA TYR A 202 8.23 -10.02 10.20
C TYR A 202 8.68 -11.36 10.79
N LEU A 203 8.10 -11.77 11.91
CA LEU A 203 8.36 -13.07 12.52
C LEU A 203 8.02 -14.20 11.54
N ARG A 204 6.82 -14.19 10.95
CA ARG A 204 6.40 -15.20 9.97
C ARG A 204 7.36 -15.27 8.78
N TYR A 205 7.67 -14.12 8.16
CA TYR A 205 8.56 -14.06 7.01
C TYR A 205 9.98 -14.57 7.33
N LEU A 206 10.53 -14.18 8.48
CA LEU A 206 11.84 -14.64 8.92
C LEU A 206 11.84 -16.14 9.23
N CYS A 207 10.81 -16.65 9.92
CA CYS A 207 10.67 -18.09 10.18
C CYS A 207 10.58 -18.92 8.89
N CYS A 208 9.89 -18.42 7.86
CA CYS A 208 9.77 -19.12 6.57
C CYS A 208 11.06 -19.05 5.73
N SER A 209 11.81 -17.95 5.80
CA SER A 209 12.94 -17.70 4.91
C SER A 209 14.30 -18.09 5.49
N ILE A 210 14.52 -17.92 6.81
CA ILE A 210 15.83 -18.18 7.45
C ILE A 210 16.31 -19.62 7.24
N PRO A 211 15.46 -20.66 7.36
CA PRO A 211 15.89 -22.04 7.10
C PRO A 211 16.43 -22.27 5.68
N MET A 212 15.99 -21.45 4.72
CA MET A 212 16.33 -21.60 3.30
C MET A 212 17.50 -20.71 2.88
N PHE A 213 17.59 -19.49 3.42
CA PHE A 213 18.50 -18.45 2.95
C PHE A 213 19.50 -17.95 4.02
N GLY A 214 19.38 -18.40 5.28
CA GLY A 214 20.05 -17.80 6.42
C GLY A 214 19.58 -16.36 6.69
N LEU A 215 20.04 -15.75 7.79
CA LEU A 215 19.57 -14.43 8.20
C LEU A 215 19.81 -13.34 7.13
N PHE A 216 21.03 -13.28 6.58
CA PHE A 216 21.38 -12.27 5.59
C PHE A 216 20.61 -12.46 4.28
N GLY A 217 20.53 -13.70 3.79
CA GLY A 217 19.78 -14.01 2.56
C GLY A 217 18.29 -13.72 2.71
N SER A 218 17.70 -14.01 3.87
CA SER A 218 16.32 -13.63 4.20
C SER A 218 16.08 -12.12 4.11
N VAL A 219 16.97 -11.31 4.67
CA VAL A 219 16.86 -9.84 4.60
C VAL A 219 16.92 -9.36 3.15
N VAL A 220 17.85 -9.89 2.35
CA VAL A 220 17.97 -9.56 0.92
C VAL A 220 16.71 -9.98 0.16
N PHE A 221 16.21 -11.19 0.38
CA PHE A 221 15.02 -11.72 -0.29
C PHE A 221 13.76 -10.91 0.02
N ILE A 222 13.53 -10.60 1.31
CA ILE A 222 12.40 -9.77 1.74
C ILE A 222 12.52 -8.36 1.14
N SER A 223 13.72 -7.77 1.16
CA SER A 223 13.94 -6.44 0.58
C SER A 223 13.63 -6.43 -0.93
N PHE A 224 14.02 -7.48 -1.65
CA PHE A 224 13.71 -7.65 -3.06
C PHE A 224 12.21 -7.74 -3.32
N ILE A 225 11.47 -8.55 -2.53
CA ILE A 225 10.01 -8.64 -2.61
C ILE A 225 9.36 -7.28 -2.38
N ARG A 226 9.82 -6.53 -1.38
CA ARG A 226 9.30 -5.19 -1.06
C ARG A 226 9.58 -4.19 -2.18
N ILE A 227 10.72 -4.30 -2.86
CA ILE A 227 11.02 -3.48 -4.05
C ILE A 227 10.05 -3.82 -5.19
N LEU A 228 9.80 -5.10 -5.46
CA LEU A 228 8.84 -5.52 -6.49
C LEU A 228 7.42 -5.03 -6.17
N GLU A 229 6.97 -5.21 -4.93
CA GLU A 229 5.70 -4.67 -4.43
C GLU A 229 5.61 -3.17 -4.66
N SER A 230 6.66 -2.43 -4.30
CA SER A 230 6.68 -0.98 -4.41
C SER A 230 6.62 -0.49 -5.86
N HIS A 231 7.24 -1.20 -6.80
CA HIS A 231 7.05 -0.93 -8.23
C HIS A 231 5.60 -1.16 -8.65
N GLY A 232 5.01 -2.30 -8.29
CA GLY A 232 3.61 -2.57 -8.61
C GLY A 232 2.68 -1.51 -8.02
N PHE A 233 2.92 -1.06 -6.79
CA PHE A 233 2.09 -0.08 -6.10
C PHE A 233 2.09 1.30 -6.78
N VAL A 234 3.21 1.75 -7.35
CA VAL A 234 3.31 3.09 -7.97
C VAL A 234 2.51 3.20 -9.28
N TRP A 235 2.20 2.07 -9.94
CA TRP A 235 1.59 2.06 -11.28
C TRP A 235 0.12 1.61 -11.30
N VAL A 236 -0.49 1.38 -10.14
CA VAL A 236 -1.90 0.99 -9.99
C VAL A 236 -2.64 2.08 -9.23
#